data_AF-A0A1J5BFC8-F1
#
_entry.id   AF-A0A1J5BFC8-F1
#
_cell.length_a   1.000
_cell.length_b   1.000
_cell.length_c   1.000
_cell.angle_alpha   90.00
_cell.angle_beta   90.00
_cell.angle_gamma   90.00
#
_symmetry.space_group_name_H-M   'P 1'
#
loop_
_entity.id
_entity.type
_entity.pdbx_description
1 polymer ?
#
loop_
_entity_poly.entity_id
_entity_poly.type
_entity_poly.pdbx_seq_one_letter_code
_entity_poly.pdbx_strand_id
1 'polypeptide(L)'
;MRRRAPVIGASVLAAAVLALAGCGRGGDKPTEEQTNKLIEPVAKIELGAAPAAAPAAAPAATPADATAAAAPAPAAADGKAVYDSVCIACHAAGVAGAPKFGDKAAWAPRLPAGIDGLAKSVLTGKNAMPPKGGNPALSDAQIRAAVEYMVAQVK
;
A
#
# COMPACT_ATOMS: atom_id res chain seq x y z
N MET A 1 34.33 -33.62 -56.01
CA MET A 1 33.05 -32.89 -56.12
C MET A 1 32.82 -32.04 -54.87
N ARG A 2 32.88 -30.71 -54.97
CA ARG A 2 32.47 -29.77 -53.91
C ARG A 2 31.51 -28.77 -54.55
N ARG A 3 30.21 -28.86 -54.27
CA ARG A 3 29.22 -27.89 -54.73
C ARG A 3 28.91 -26.93 -53.58
N ARG A 4 29.25 -25.65 -53.77
CA ARG A 4 28.89 -24.52 -52.90
C ARG A 4 27.47 -24.09 -53.28
N ALA A 5 26.60 -23.87 -52.29
CA ALA A 5 25.27 -23.29 -52.47
C ALA A 5 25.33 -21.75 -52.37
N PRO A 6 24.60 -20.99 -53.20
CA PRO A 6 24.48 -19.54 -53.05
C PRO A 6 23.29 -19.13 -52.18
N VAL A 7 23.51 -18.03 -51.46
CA VAL A 7 22.59 -17.27 -50.61
C VAL A 7 21.59 -16.52 -51.51
N ILE A 8 20.29 -16.64 -51.26
CA ILE A 8 19.26 -15.83 -51.94
C ILE A 8 18.40 -15.16 -50.87
N GLY A 9 18.53 -13.83 -50.81
CA GLY A 9 17.76 -12.95 -49.93
C GLY A 9 16.31 -12.82 -50.39
N ALA A 10 15.39 -12.92 -49.44
CA ALA A 10 13.98 -12.69 -49.64
C ALA A 10 13.64 -11.25 -49.23
N SER A 11 13.60 -10.33 -50.20
CA SER A 11 12.97 -9.02 -50.05
C SER A 11 11.47 -9.18 -50.29
N VAL A 12 10.68 -8.93 -49.25
CA VAL A 12 9.22 -8.97 -49.25
C VAL A 12 8.70 -7.65 -49.80
N LEU A 13 8.12 -7.68 -51.00
CA LEU A 13 7.25 -6.63 -51.52
C LEU A 13 5.95 -7.29 -52.00
N ALA A 14 4.89 -7.18 -51.22
CA ALA A 14 3.53 -7.44 -51.66
C ALA A 14 2.56 -6.69 -50.74
N ALA A 15 2.25 -5.45 -51.11
CA ALA A 15 1.10 -4.73 -50.59
C ALA A 15 0.00 -4.80 -51.64
N ALA A 16 -1.03 -5.62 -51.40
CA ALA A 16 -2.38 -5.49 -51.94
C ALA A 16 -3.27 -6.55 -51.28
N VAL A 17 -4.04 -6.15 -50.26
CA VAL A 17 -5.17 -6.97 -49.78
C VAL A 17 -6.44 -6.17 -49.97
N LEU A 18 -7.22 -6.70 -50.89
CA LEU A 18 -8.58 -6.38 -51.28
C LEU A 18 -9.52 -6.48 -50.07
N ALA A 19 -10.40 -5.48 -49.91
CA ALA A 19 -11.47 -5.50 -48.92
C ALA A 19 -12.52 -6.58 -49.24
N LEU A 20 -12.80 -7.47 -48.28
CA LEU A 20 -14.05 -8.22 -48.21
C LEU A 20 -14.67 -8.07 -46.82
N ALA A 21 -15.95 -7.72 -46.84
CA ALA A 21 -16.84 -7.62 -45.70
C ALA A 21 -17.02 -8.98 -44.99
N GLY A 22 -17.01 -8.96 -43.66
CA GLY A 22 -17.34 -10.08 -42.81
C GLY A 22 -17.72 -9.60 -41.41
N CYS A 23 -18.94 -9.95 -40.99
CA CYS A 23 -19.51 -9.62 -39.68
C CYS A 23 -18.76 -10.32 -38.53
N GLY A 24 -18.53 -9.59 -37.44
CA GLY A 24 -18.56 -10.16 -36.09
C GLY A 24 -17.29 -10.06 -35.23
N ARG A 25 -17.48 -9.39 -34.09
CA ARG A 25 -16.87 -9.66 -32.77
C ARG A 25 -15.46 -9.10 -32.48
N GLY A 26 -15.45 -7.96 -31.77
CA GLY A 26 -14.43 -7.63 -30.74
C GLY A 26 -13.47 -6.49 -31.10
N GLY A 27 -13.38 -5.50 -30.21
CA GLY A 27 -12.28 -4.51 -30.19
C GLY A 27 -12.72 -3.04 -30.11
N ASP A 28 -12.81 -2.56 -28.86
CA ASP A 28 -12.46 -1.23 -28.33
C ASP A 28 -12.64 0.06 -29.17
N LYS A 29 -13.37 1.01 -28.58
CA LYS A 29 -12.91 2.39 -28.28
C LYS A 29 -13.92 3.11 -27.37
N PRO A 30 -13.54 3.61 -26.17
CA PRO A 30 -14.37 4.55 -25.43
C PRO A 30 -14.39 5.86 -26.22
N THR A 31 -15.59 6.31 -26.58
CA THR A 31 -15.80 7.61 -27.20
C THR A 31 -15.52 8.73 -26.19
N GLU A 32 -15.02 9.85 -26.71
CA GLU A 32 -14.60 11.10 -26.06
C GLU A 32 -15.70 11.79 -25.20
N GLU A 33 -16.87 11.17 -25.06
CA GLU A 33 -18.04 11.69 -24.34
C GLU A 33 -18.07 11.27 -22.84
N GLN A 34 -17.31 10.24 -22.44
CA GLN A 34 -17.31 9.73 -21.05
C GLN A 34 -16.31 10.43 -20.12
N THR A 35 -15.41 11.27 -20.65
CA THR A 35 -14.41 12.01 -19.86
C THR A 35 -15.00 13.25 -19.16
N ASN A 36 -16.19 13.72 -19.57
CA ASN A 36 -16.72 15.02 -19.12
C ASN A 36 -17.74 14.96 -17.96
N LYS A 37 -17.75 13.90 -17.15
CA LYS A 37 -18.66 13.79 -15.98
C LYS A 37 -17.99 13.52 -14.63
N LEU A 38 -16.65 13.49 -14.54
CA LEU A 38 -15.95 13.26 -13.27
C LEU A 38 -15.23 14.50 -12.71
N ILE A 39 -15.40 15.67 -13.34
CA ILE A 39 -14.85 16.93 -12.82
C ILE A 39 -15.99 17.79 -12.29
N GLU A 40 -16.64 17.31 -11.24
CA GLU A 40 -17.38 18.19 -10.32
C GLU A 40 -16.48 18.45 -9.09
N PRO A 41 -16.18 19.71 -8.76
CA PRO A 41 -15.34 20.02 -7.61
C PRO A 41 -16.15 19.79 -6.33
N VAL A 42 -15.99 18.62 -5.70
CA VAL A 42 -16.50 18.42 -4.35
C VAL A 42 -15.59 19.11 -3.35
N ALA A 43 -16.08 20.27 -2.93
CA ALA A 43 -15.97 20.80 -1.59
C ALA A 43 -14.56 21.04 -1.04
N LYS A 44 -14.13 22.27 -1.28
CA LYS A 44 -13.51 23.17 -0.29
C LYS A 44 -13.79 22.75 1.16
N ILE A 45 -12.82 22.15 1.84
CA ILE A 45 -12.82 22.05 3.30
C ILE A 45 -11.98 23.19 3.83
N GLU A 46 -12.70 24.19 4.34
CA GLU A 46 -12.16 25.34 5.05
C GLU A 46 -11.39 24.85 6.28
N LEU A 47 -10.08 25.12 6.33
CA LEU A 47 -9.31 25.06 7.57
C LEU A 47 -9.84 26.14 8.52
N GLY A 48 -10.81 25.75 9.35
CA GLY A 48 -11.23 26.52 10.52
C GLY A 48 -10.11 26.53 11.57
N ALA A 49 -9.70 27.74 11.94
CA ALA A 49 -8.68 28.02 12.95
C ALA A 49 -9.11 27.60 14.37
N ALA A 50 -8.09 27.43 15.22
CA ALA A 50 -8.10 26.99 16.61
C ALA A 50 -9.01 27.78 17.58
N PRO A 51 -9.15 27.33 18.85
CA PRO A 51 -8.24 27.92 19.84
C PRO A 51 -7.68 26.97 20.91
N ALA A 52 -6.52 27.42 21.39
CA ALA A 52 -5.78 27.14 22.62
C ALA A 52 -6.50 26.46 23.79
N ALA A 53 -5.74 25.61 24.52
CA ALA A 53 -5.38 25.88 25.92
C ALA A 53 -4.42 24.80 26.46
N ALA A 54 -3.22 25.23 26.87
CA ALA A 54 -2.46 24.58 27.95
C ALA A 54 -3.08 24.99 29.32
N PRO A 55 -2.65 24.47 30.51
CA PRO A 55 -1.48 23.65 30.77
C PRO A 55 -1.67 22.49 31.78
N ALA A 56 -0.57 21.77 31.99
CA ALA A 56 -0.02 21.41 33.30
C ALA A 56 0.03 19.92 33.71
N ALA A 57 1.24 19.60 34.18
CA ALA A 57 1.59 18.68 35.26
C ALA A 57 1.66 17.16 34.95
N ALA A 58 2.91 16.70 34.80
CA ALA A 58 3.34 15.35 35.15
C ALA A 58 3.16 15.10 36.68
N PRO A 59 3.15 13.85 37.17
CA PRO A 59 4.41 13.10 37.27
C PRO A 59 4.34 11.56 37.09
N ALA A 60 5.53 11.03 36.81
CA ALA A 60 6.14 9.79 37.32
C ALA A 60 5.41 8.44 37.20
N ALA A 61 6.12 7.55 36.52
CA ALA A 61 5.88 6.13 36.39
C ALA A 61 5.98 5.35 37.71
N THR A 62 5.21 4.27 37.80
CA THR A 62 5.61 3.01 38.46
C THR A 62 5.18 1.83 37.57
N PRO A 63 5.98 0.77 37.41
CA PRO A 63 5.63 -0.37 36.55
C PRO A 63 4.96 -1.50 37.33
N ALA A 64 4.17 -2.30 36.59
CA ALA A 64 3.67 -3.66 36.87
C ALA A 64 2.15 -3.76 37.10
N ASP A 65 1.42 -4.06 36.03
CA ASP A 65 0.67 -5.32 35.92
C ASP A 65 0.30 -5.56 34.45
N ALA A 66 0.64 -6.73 33.92
CA ALA A 66 0.37 -7.12 32.55
C ALA A 66 -1.07 -7.64 32.42
N THR A 67 -2.03 -6.72 32.52
CA THR A 67 -3.37 -6.89 31.97
C THR A 67 -3.65 -5.69 31.09
N ALA A 68 -3.07 -5.68 29.88
CA ALA A 68 -3.39 -4.70 28.86
C ALA A 68 -4.80 -4.98 28.33
N ALA A 69 -5.81 -4.61 29.13
CA ALA A 69 -7.08 -4.16 28.59
C ALA A 69 -6.73 -3.04 27.61
N ALA A 70 -6.95 -3.29 26.32
CA ALA A 70 -6.76 -2.29 25.29
C ALA A 70 -7.62 -1.07 25.65
N ALA A 71 -7.00 -0.03 26.18
CA ALA A 71 -7.63 1.29 26.24
C ALA A 71 -8.08 1.61 24.80
N PRO A 72 -9.31 2.07 24.58
CA PRO A 72 -9.75 2.45 23.26
C PRO A 72 -8.81 3.56 22.76
N ALA A 73 -8.00 3.22 21.76
CA ALA A 73 -7.14 4.18 21.08
C ALA A 73 -8.03 5.33 20.55
N PRO A 74 -7.53 6.57 20.58
CA PRO A 74 -8.30 7.71 20.09
C PRO A 74 -8.80 7.46 18.66
N ALA A 75 -10.10 7.64 18.45
CA ALA A 75 -10.70 7.73 17.12
C ALA A 75 -9.98 8.86 16.34
N ALA A 76 -9.48 8.69 15.12
CA ALA A 76 -9.36 7.53 14.27
C ALA A 76 -8.21 7.80 13.29
N ALA A 77 -7.03 7.24 13.52
CA ALA A 77 -6.20 6.87 12.39
C ALA A 77 -6.73 5.51 11.93
N ASP A 78 -7.38 5.48 10.77
CA ASP A 78 -7.85 4.22 10.19
C ASP A 78 -6.62 3.40 9.76
N GLY A 79 -6.18 2.51 10.67
CA GLY A 79 -5.05 1.62 10.44
C GLY A 79 -5.26 0.69 9.26
N LYS A 80 -6.52 0.32 8.97
CA LYS A 80 -6.86 -0.45 7.78
C LYS A 80 -6.66 0.38 6.52
N ALA A 81 -7.10 1.63 6.50
CA ALA A 81 -6.89 2.51 5.35
C ALA A 81 -5.40 2.74 5.04
N VAL A 82 -4.56 2.90 6.08
CA VAL A 82 -3.09 3.01 5.90
C VAL A 82 -2.51 1.69 5.40
N TYR A 83 -2.96 0.56 5.94
CA TYR A 83 -2.55 -0.75 5.46
C TYR A 83 -2.90 -0.93 3.98
N ASP A 84 -4.15 -0.67 3.59
CA ASP A 84 -4.67 -0.85 2.23
C ASP A 84 -3.99 0.08 1.22
N SER A 85 -3.55 1.27 1.65
CA SER A 85 -2.92 2.25 0.75
C SER A 85 -1.40 2.08 0.60
N VAL A 86 -0.71 1.61 1.64
CA VAL A 86 0.75 1.60 1.68
C VAL A 86 1.30 0.21 2.02
N CYS A 87 0.86 -0.37 3.13
CA CYS A 87 1.50 -1.56 3.69
C CYS A 87 1.21 -2.84 2.91
N ILE A 88 0.03 -2.93 2.29
CA ILE A 88 -0.46 -4.11 1.58
C ILE A 88 0.47 -4.52 0.42
N ALA A 89 1.11 -3.53 -0.23
CA ALA A 89 1.99 -3.73 -1.37
C ALA A 89 3.09 -4.76 -1.08
N CYS A 90 3.58 -4.82 0.16
CA CYS A 90 4.59 -5.79 0.57
C CYS A 90 4.01 -6.88 1.48
N HIS A 91 3.09 -6.53 2.38
CA HIS A 91 2.63 -7.43 3.43
C HIS A 91 1.51 -8.39 3.00
N ALA A 92 0.87 -8.21 1.85
CA ALA A 92 -0.09 -9.21 1.34
C ALA A 92 0.63 -10.49 0.89
N ALA A 93 1.63 -10.34 0.01
CA ALA A 93 2.36 -11.47 -0.58
C ALA A 93 3.65 -11.82 0.19
N GLY A 94 4.09 -10.99 1.13
CA GLY A 94 5.36 -11.18 1.85
C GLY A 94 6.58 -10.83 0.99
N VAL A 95 6.47 -9.76 0.22
CA VAL A 95 7.54 -9.28 -0.69
C VAL A 95 8.82 -9.05 0.10
N ALA A 96 9.95 -9.49 -0.45
CA ALA A 96 11.28 -9.38 0.17
C ALA A 96 11.35 -9.93 1.61
N GLY A 97 10.52 -10.93 1.94
CA GLY A 97 10.48 -11.51 3.29
C GLY A 97 9.68 -10.70 4.30
N ALA A 98 8.82 -9.77 3.84
CA ALA A 98 7.87 -9.10 4.72
C ALA A 98 6.94 -10.13 5.41
N PRO A 99 6.63 -9.95 6.70
CA PRO A 99 5.68 -10.83 7.38
C PRO A 99 4.30 -10.69 6.74
N LYS A 100 3.75 -11.79 6.26
CA LYS A 100 2.45 -11.81 5.59
C LYS A 100 1.34 -11.41 6.56
N PHE A 101 0.40 -10.61 6.09
CA PHE A 101 -0.78 -10.22 6.84
C PHE A 101 -1.61 -11.47 7.22
N GLY A 102 -1.99 -11.58 8.50
CA GLY A 102 -2.72 -12.74 9.02
C GLY A 102 -1.87 -14.01 9.24
N ASP A 103 -0.59 -14.03 8.90
CA ASP A 103 0.27 -15.19 9.11
C ASP A 103 0.76 -15.28 10.57
N LYS A 104 0.04 -16.03 11.40
CA LYS A 104 0.36 -16.18 12.83
C LYS A 104 1.78 -16.69 13.07
N ALA A 105 2.29 -17.60 12.23
CA ALA A 105 3.63 -18.16 12.40
C ALA A 105 4.71 -17.11 12.09
N ALA A 106 4.54 -16.32 11.03
CA ALA A 106 5.46 -15.23 10.70
C ALA A 106 5.43 -14.11 11.77
N TRP A 107 4.28 -13.85 12.39
CA TRP A 107 4.13 -12.80 13.39
C TRP A 107 4.51 -13.20 14.81
N ALA A 108 4.40 -14.49 15.19
CA ALA A 108 4.74 -14.97 16.52
C ALA A 108 6.08 -14.46 17.10
N PRO A 109 7.22 -14.50 16.39
CA PRO A 109 8.49 -13.99 16.93
C PRO A 109 8.58 -12.45 16.99
N ARG A 110 7.59 -11.73 16.45
CA ARG A 110 7.55 -10.26 16.39
C ARG A 110 6.66 -9.67 17.48
N LEU A 111 5.61 -10.38 17.89
CA LEU A 111 4.66 -9.94 18.92
C LEU A 111 5.31 -9.56 20.26
N PRO A 112 6.40 -10.20 20.74
CA PRO A 112 7.05 -9.81 22.00
C PRO A 112 7.60 -8.38 22.01
N ALA A 113 7.85 -7.78 20.84
CA ALA A 113 8.28 -6.38 20.76
C ALA A 113 7.18 -5.37 21.13
N GLY A 114 5.92 -5.82 21.19
CA GLY A 114 4.77 -4.95 21.42
C GLY A 114 4.49 -3.98 20.26
N ILE A 115 3.40 -3.22 20.37
CA ILE A 115 3.02 -2.25 19.33
C ILE A 115 4.07 -1.15 19.17
N ASP A 116 4.59 -0.62 20.28
CA ASP A 116 5.59 0.44 20.27
C ASP A 116 6.90 0.04 19.57
N GLY A 117 7.42 -1.16 19.88
CA GLY A 117 8.64 -1.66 19.25
C GLY A 117 8.47 -1.94 17.75
N LEU A 118 7.28 -2.44 17.37
CA LEU A 118 6.94 -2.67 15.96
C LEU A 118 6.76 -1.34 15.22
N ALA A 119 6.03 -0.38 15.78
CA ALA A 119 5.86 0.95 15.21
C ALA A 119 7.21 1.67 15.03
N LYS A 120 8.10 1.59 16.01
CA LYS A 120 9.46 2.14 15.89
C LYS A 120 10.24 1.53 14.73
N SER A 121 10.13 0.21 14.54
CA SER A 121 10.76 -0.48 13.40
C SER A 121 10.22 -0.01 12.05
N VAL A 122 8.93 0.33 11.97
CA VAL A 122 8.31 0.91 10.77
C VAL A 122 8.78 2.34 10.55
N LEU A 123 8.83 3.16 11.62
CA LEU A 123 9.28 4.55 11.55
C LEU A 123 10.71 4.68 11.03
N THR A 124 11.63 3.87 11.55
CA THR A 124 13.05 3.92 11.15
C THR A 124 13.37 3.09 9.91
N GLY A 125 12.45 2.21 9.49
CA GLY A 125 12.73 1.15 8.52
C GLY A 125 13.48 -0.02 9.14
N LYS A 126 13.36 -1.20 8.53
CA LYS A 126 14.00 -2.44 8.96
C LYS A 126 14.11 -3.42 7.79
N ASN A 127 15.31 -3.98 7.58
CA ASN A 127 15.60 -4.87 6.46
C ASN A 127 15.20 -4.20 5.12
N ALA A 128 14.42 -4.90 4.28
CA ALA A 128 13.90 -4.36 3.03
C ALA A 128 12.73 -3.37 3.19
N MET A 129 12.20 -3.18 4.41
CA MET A 129 11.11 -2.23 4.66
C MET A 129 11.68 -0.81 4.83
N PRO A 130 11.34 0.14 3.94
CA PRO A 130 11.81 1.52 4.04
C PRO A 130 11.21 2.25 5.25
N PRO A 131 11.84 3.35 5.71
CA PRO A 131 11.28 4.22 6.75
C PRO A 131 9.85 4.65 6.42
N LYS A 132 8.98 4.64 7.44
CA LYS A 132 7.55 4.99 7.35
C LYS A 132 6.79 4.19 6.29
N GLY A 133 7.23 2.95 6.01
CA GLY A 133 6.63 2.12 4.96
C GLY A 133 6.80 2.66 3.54
N GLY A 134 7.73 3.62 3.34
CA GLY A 134 7.98 4.26 2.05
C GLY A 134 7.12 5.49 1.78
N ASN A 135 6.23 5.86 2.71
CA ASN A 135 5.42 7.06 2.61
C ASN A 135 5.79 8.06 3.72
N PRO A 136 6.60 9.10 3.43
CA PRO A 136 7.02 10.08 4.42
C PRO A 136 5.87 10.96 4.94
N ALA A 137 4.74 11.01 4.24
CA ALA A 137 3.58 11.82 4.63
C ALA A 137 2.73 11.19 5.75
N LEU A 138 2.93 9.89 6.06
CA LEU A 138 2.22 9.25 7.16
C LEU A 138 2.66 9.84 8.51
N SER A 139 1.71 10.17 9.38
CA SER A 139 2.04 10.52 10.76
C SER A 139 2.45 9.27 11.56
N ASP A 140 3.15 9.48 12.66
CA ASP A 140 3.56 8.39 13.54
C ASP A 140 2.34 7.67 14.16
N ALA A 141 1.26 8.42 14.39
CA ALA A 141 -0.03 7.88 14.83
C ALA A 141 -0.68 6.97 13.75
N GLN A 142 -0.61 7.37 12.47
CA GLN A 142 -1.09 6.54 11.36
C GLN A 142 -0.30 5.24 11.22
N ILE A 143 1.02 5.31 11.38
CA ILE A 143 1.88 4.13 11.38
C ILE A 143 1.55 3.21 12.55
N ARG A 144 1.39 3.77 13.76
CA ARG A 144 1.00 2.99 14.93
C ARG A 144 -0.33 2.25 14.69
N ALA A 145 -1.35 2.96 14.20
CA ALA A 145 -2.66 2.37 13.94
C ALA A 145 -2.59 1.25 12.88
N ALA A 146 -1.78 1.41 11.83
CA ALA A 146 -1.55 0.37 10.84
C ALA A 146 -0.90 -0.88 11.45
N VAL A 147 0.10 -0.69 12.32
CA VAL A 147 0.74 -1.79 13.05
C VAL A 147 -0.24 -2.51 13.97
N GLU A 148 -1.07 -1.77 14.70
CA GLU A 148 -2.14 -2.33 15.53
C GLU A 148 -3.12 -3.16 14.70
N TYR A 149 -3.57 -2.63 13.55
CA TYR A 149 -4.46 -3.34 12.63
C TYR A 149 -3.87 -4.66 12.14
N MET A 150 -2.59 -4.67 11.73
CA MET A 150 -1.90 -5.88 11.27
C MET A 150 -1.71 -6.91 12.39
N VAL A 151 -1.33 -6.45 13.58
CA VAL A 151 -1.16 -7.32 14.76
C VAL A 151 -2.50 -7.90 15.22
N ALA A 152 -3.60 -7.16 15.11
CA ALA A 152 -4.93 -7.64 15.47
C ALA A 152 -5.36 -8.87 14.65
N GLN A 153 -4.87 -9.03 13.42
CA GLN A 153 -5.23 -10.19 12.57
C GLN A 153 -4.53 -11.50 12.94
N VAL A 154 -3.50 -11.43 13.77
CA VAL A 154 -2.67 -12.59 14.13
C VAL A 154 -2.76 -12.96 15.61
N LYS A 155 -3.51 -12.17 16.38
CA LYS A 155 -3.87 -12.50 17.75
C LYS A 155 -4.93 -13.60 17.82
#